data_AF-A0A9P7V293-F1
#
_entry.id   AF-A0A9P7V293-F1
#
_cell.length_a   1.000
_cell.length_b   1.000
_cell.length_c   1.000
_cell.angle_alpha   90.00
_cell.angle_beta   90.00
_cell.angle_gamma   90.00
#
_symmetry.space_group_name_H-M   'P 1'
#
loop_
_entity.id
_entity.type
_entity.pdbx_description
1 polymer ?
#
loop_
_entity_poly.entity_id
_entity_poly.type
_entity_poly.pdbx_seq_one_letter_code
_entity_poly.pdbx_strand_id
1 'polypeptide(L)'
;MKWELMKPILTDPNANPPPIIPSVSKSRPPVFSKELTALVTSEYSRVRSAAPLRQRYLTFPPNLSLRADPSSSEAHTLGPLSKRLEVNFRWRYFTRVWKKVYPPLNVFIRDPSTATESSSQEAASSANIRGVCLQGSNIFEAIENVVGKPYPKRQTTCRERKSTRRDKVYSMEPVRHPSRWVRRRYQRLLGRLPALIYRQDANAATGSYRVELSAMSLLNALPRPLRQPEVDPDTLAWYELSKSEPSSKLGVRNTCTTPSHNRGTA
;
A
#
# COMPACT_ATOMS: atom_id res chain seq x y z
N MET A 1 -16.09 13.84 1.47
CA MET A 1 -15.01 13.53 2.43
C MET A 1 -13.61 13.30 1.84
N LYS A 2 -13.36 12.47 0.79
CA LYS A 2 -11.96 12.25 0.30
C LYS A 2 -11.19 13.54 -0.02
N TRP A 3 -11.87 14.52 -0.60
CA TRP A 3 -11.27 15.82 -0.93
C TRP A 3 -10.73 16.55 0.30
N GLU A 4 -11.50 16.59 1.39
CA GLU A 4 -11.11 17.28 2.63
C GLU A 4 -9.87 16.64 3.25
N LEU A 5 -9.81 15.30 3.25
CA LEU A 5 -8.64 14.56 3.75
C LEU A 5 -7.38 14.82 2.91
N MET A 6 -7.53 14.93 1.59
CA MET A 6 -6.41 15.08 0.65
C MET A 6 -5.94 16.52 0.46
N LYS A 7 -6.84 17.51 0.57
CA LYS A 7 -6.55 18.94 0.38
C LYS A 7 -5.24 19.40 1.03
N PRO A 8 -4.90 19.02 2.29
CA PRO A 8 -3.63 19.44 2.89
C PRO A 8 -2.38 18.85 2.21
N ILE A 9 -2.50 17.72 1.53
CA ILE A 9 -1.37 17.04 0.90
C ILE A 9 -1.24 17.44 -0.58
N LEU A 10 -2.30 17.97 -1.20
CA LEU A 10 -2.29 18.31 -2.62
C LEU A 10 -1.44 19.55 -2.98
N THR A 11 -1.18 20.43 -2.02
CA THR A 11 -0.43 21.67 -2.24
C THR A 11 0.75 21.74 -1.29
N ASP A 12 1.95 21.89 -1.84
CA ASP A 12 3.15 22.20 -1.05
C ASP A 12 3.20 23.71 -0.81
N PRO A 13 3.15 24.18 0.46
CA PRO A 13 3.21 25.61 0.77
C PRO A 13 4.57 26.24 0.43
N ASN A 14 5.65 25.44 0.40
CA ASN A 14 7.00 25.93 0.16
C ASN A 14 7.34 25.95 -1.33
N ALA A 15 6.62 25.19 -2.16
CA ALA A 15 6.87 25.13 -3.58
C ALA A 15 6.06 26.18 -4.33
N ASN A 16 6.76 27.10 -4.98
CA ASN A 16 6.16 28.09 -5.86
C ASN A 16 6.81 28.03 -7.26
N PRO A 17 6.37 27.10 -8.14
CA PRO A 17 6.99 26.96 -9.44
C PRO A 17 6.70 28.19 -10.32
N PRO A 18 7.60 28.54 -11.24
CA PRO A 18 7.35 29.63 -12.18
C PRO A 18 6.12 29.32 -13.06
N PRO A 19 5.33 30.33 -13.45
CA PRO A 19 4.22 30.14 -14.37
C PRO A 19 4.75 29.74 -15.75
N ILE A 20 4.12 28.74 -16.40
CA ILE A 20 4.52 28.30 -17.75
C ILE A 20 4.28 29.42 -18.79
N ILE A 21 3.19 30.18 -18.61
CA ILE A 21 2.86 31.37 -19.38
C ILE A 21 3.19 32.60 -18.52
N PRO A 22 4.23 33.40 -18.86
CA PRO A 22 4.74 34.45 -17.98
C PRO A 22 3.69 35.45 -17.49
N SER A 23 2.77 35.86 -18.37
CA SER A 23 1.71 36.83 -18.05
C SER A 23 0.52 36.24 -17.28
N VAL A 24 0.46 34.91 -17.07
CA VAL A 24 -0.69 34.24 -16.46
C VAL A 24 -0.24 33.47 -15.22
N SER A 25 -0.39 34.07 -14.04
CA SER A 25 -0.02 33.44 -12.76
C SER A 25 -0.73 32.11 -12.51
N LYS A 26 -1.96 31.93 -13.02
CA LYS A 26 -2.73 30.67 -12.94
C LYS A 26 -2.14 29.53 -13.77
N SER A 27 -1.16 29.80 -14.64
CA SER A 27 -0.49 28.79 -15.47
C SER A 27 0.63 28.05 -14.76
N ARG A 28 0.76 28.22 -13.44
CA ARG A 28 1.70 27.43 -12.62
C ARG A 28 1.33 25.94 -12.69
N PRO A 29 2.29 25.05 -12.96
CA PRO A 29 2.04 23.63 -12.95
C PRO A 29 1.79 23.16 -11.52
N PRO A 30 1.01 22.08 -11.32
CA PRO A 30 0.85 21.50 -10.00
C PRO A 30 2.17 20.88 -9.53
N VAL A 31 2.55 21.14 -8.28
CA VAL A 31 3.72 20.51 -7.63
C VAL A 31 3.24 19.39 -6.73
N PHE A 32 3.87 18.22 -6.85
CA PHE A 32 3.65 17.13 -5.92
C PHE A 32 4.39 17.45 -4.62
N SER A 33 3.65 17.56 -3.51
CA SER A 33 4.25 17.62 -2.17
C SER A 33 5.06 16.36 -1.87
N LYS A 34 5.93 16.42 -0.88
CA LYS A 34 6.79 15.27 -0.50
C LYS A 34 5.94 14.08 -0.02
N GLU A 35 4.87 14.37 0.71
CA GLU A 35 3.90 13.39 1.19
C GLU A 35 3.14 12.76 0.02
N LEU A 36 2.63 13.58 -0.92
CA LEU A 36 1.92 13.08 -2.09
C LEU A 36 2.85 12.27 -3.01
N THR A 37 4.10 12.69 -3.13
CA THR A 37 5.13 12.00 -3.91
C THR A 37 5.34 10.59 -3.36
N ALA A 38 5.53 10.46 -2.04
CA ALA A 38 5.65 9.15 -1.38
C ALA A 38 4.39 8.28 -1.60
N LEU A 39 3.19 8.86 -1.51
CA LEU A 39 1.93 8.14 -1.74
C LEU A 39 1.71 7.73 -3.21
N VAL A 40 2.19 8.48 -4.18
CA VAL A 40 1.97 8.19 -5.60
C VAL A 40 3.00 7.18 -6.13
N THR A 41 4.21 7.21 -5.56
CA THR A 41 5.32 6.31 -5.90
C THR A 41 5.25 4.99 -5.14
N SER A 42 4.58 4.92 -4.00
CA SER A 42 4.35 3.67 -3.26
C SER A 42 3.29 2.79 -3.91
N GLU A 43 3.48 1.47 -3.75
CA GLU A 43 2.55 0.43 -4.19
C GLU A 43 1.29 0.35 -3.31
N TYR A 44 1.42 0.71 -2.02
CA TYR A 44 0.41 0.42 -1.01
C TYR A 44 -0.73 1.45 -0.95
N SER A 45 -0.47 2.67 -1.38
CA SER A 45 -1.36 3.83 -1.23
C SER A 45 -2.30 4.02 -2.42
N ARG A 46 -2.23 3.18 -3.46
CA ARG A 46 -2.99 3.39 -4.69
C ARG A 46 -4.21 2.48 -4.81
N VAL A 47 -5.29 3.05 -5.30
CA VAL A 47 -6.55 2.36 -5.59
C VAL A 47 -6.30 1.33 -6.69
N ARG A 48 -6.77 0.08 -6.46
CA ARG A 48 -6.82 -1.04 -7.43
C ARG A 48 -5.50 -1.29 -8.17
N SER A 49 -4.59 -2.06 -7.57
CA SER A 49 -3.36 -2.63 -8.19
C SER A 49 -2.66 -1.73 -9.21
N ALA A 50 -2.74 -0.41 -9.00
CA ALA A 50 -2.31 0.54 -10.00
C ALA A 50 -0.81 0.68 -9.81
N ALA A 51 -0.06 0.29 -10.84
CA ALA A 51 1.40 0.26 -10.78
C ALA A 51 1.97 1.56 -10.19
N PRO A 52 2.93 1.47 -9.25
CA PRO A 52 3.55 2.63 -8.62
C PRO A 52 4.06 3.61 -9.68
N LEU A 53 3.94 4.92 -9.40
CA LEU A 53 4.34 5.90 -10.39
C LEU A 53 5.86 6.03 -10.39
N ARG A 54 6.46 6.05 -11.59
CA ARG A 54 7.89 6.33 -11.73
C ARG A 54 8.17 7.80 -11.42
N GLN A 55 9.28 8.08 -10.75
CA GLN A 55 9.68 9.45 -10.36
C GLN A 55 9.72 10.42 -11.55
N ARG A 56 10.25 9.98 -12.70
CA ARG A 56 10.29 10.77 -13.94
C ARG A 56 8.92 11.25 -14.43
N TYR A 57 7.84 10.53 -14.10
CA TYR A 57 6.49 10.89 -14.51
C TYR A 57 5.84 11.95 -13.62
N LEU A 58 6.49 12.35 -12.53
CA LEU A 58 6.06 13.49 -11.71
C LEU A 58 6.42 14.82 -12.40
N THR A 59 7.57 14.87 -13.07
CA THR A 59 8.05 16.04 -13.80
C THR A 59 7.55 16.06 -15.25
N PHE A 60 7.65 14.92 -15.95
CA PHE A 60 7.24 14.77 -17.35
C PHE A 60 6.19 13.66 -17.50
N PRO A 61 4.89 14.00 -17.50
CA PRO A 61 3.81 13.04 -17.62
C PRO A 61 3.91 12.22 -18.93
N PRO A 62 3.55 10.92 -18.90
CA PRO A 62 3.64 10.06 -20.10
C PRO A 62 2.64 10.43 -21.20
N ASN A 63 1.60 11.20 -20.88
CA ASN A 63 0.62 11.72 -21.84
C ASN A 63 1.03 13.08 -22.44
N LEU A 64 2.19 13.62 -22.06
CA LEU A 64 2.75 14.82 -22.63
C LEU A 64 3.65 14.43 -23.81
N SER A 65 3.43 15.03 -24.98
CA SER A 65 4.24 14.81 -26.19
C SER A 65 5.69 15.23 -25.95
N LEU A 66 6.66 14.58 -26.61
CA LEU A 66 8.07 14.99 -26.54
C LEU A 66 8.27 16.41 -27.06
N ARG A 67 7.38 16.90 -27.95
CA ARG A 67 7.28 18.31 -28.37
C ARG A 67 7.24 19.36 -27.25
N ALA A 68 6.90 18.97 -26.02
CA ALA A 68 6.94 19.88 -24.88
C ALA A 68 8.37 20.19 -24.43
N ASP A 69 9.32 19.31 -24.72
CA ASP A 69 10.75 19.56 -24.53
C ASP A 69 11.32 20.25 -25.78
N PRO A 70 11.78 21.51 -25.67
CA PRO A 70 12.33 22.25 -26.81
C PRO A 70 13.61 21.63 -27.37
N SER A 71 14.30 20.75 -26.62
CA SER A 71 15.51 20.06 -27.08
C SER A 71 15.21 18.76 -27.86
N SER A 72 13.95 18.32 -27.90
CA SER A 72 13.57 17.10 -28.59
C SER A 72 13.57 17.27 -30.12
N SER A 73 13.94 16.21 -30.85
CA SER A 73 13.85 16.20 -32.32
C SER A 73 12.43 16.46 -32.82
N GLU A 74 11.42 15.95 -32.10
CA GLU A 74 10.01 16.15 -32.45
C GLU A 74 9.59 17.63 -32.35
N ALA A 75 10.10 18.37 -31.35
CA ALA A 75 9.89 19.82 -31.26
C ALA A 75 10.58 20.58 -32.40
N HIS A 76 11.74 20.12 -32.87
CA HIS A 76 12.43 20.73 -34.02
C HIS A 76 11.70 20.45 -35.35
N THR A 77 11.20 19.23 -35.56
CA THR A 77 10.53 18.85 -36.81
C THR A 77 9.11 19.40 -36.90
N LEU A 78 8.33 19.33 -35.81
CA LEU A 78 6.89 19.68 -35.81
C LEU A 78 6.58 21.03 -35.13
N GLY A 79 7.58 21.66 -34.50
CA GLY A 79 7.42 22.85 -33.66
C GLY A 79 7.07 22.52 -32.19
N PRO A 80 7.33 23.44 -31.25
CA PRO A 80 7.08 23.22 -29.82
C PRO A 80 5.58 23.12 -29.50
N LEU A 81 5.24 22.39 -28.42
CA LEU A 81 3.86 22.31 -27.93
C LEU A 81 3.39 23.66 -27.40
N SER A 82 2.12 24.01 -27.62
CA SER A 82 1.59 25.26 -27.06
C SER A 82 1.54 25.21 -25.54
N LYS A 83 2.01 26.29 -24.90
CA LYS A 83 2.09 26.42 -23.43
C LYS A 83 0.75 26.16 -22.72
N ARG A 84 -0.37 26.58 -23.33
CA ARG A 84 -1.73 26.33 -22.79
C ARG A 84 -2.07 24.84 -22.77
N LEU A 85 -1.73 24.11 -23.83
CA LEU A 85 -1.96 22.66 -23.88
C LEU A 85 -1.08 21.94 -22.86
N GLU A 86 0.19 22.33 -22.74
CA GLU A 86 1.10 21.77 -21.74
C GLU A 86 0.53 21.92 -20.31
N VAL A 87 0.12 23.13 -19.92
CA VAL A 87 -0.52 23.41 -18.63
C VAL A 87 -1.73 22.51 -18.42
N ASN A 88 -2.61 22.42 -19.41
CA ASN A 88 -3.81 21.59 -19.35
C ASN A 88 -3.49 20.10 -19.18
N PHE A 89 -2.50 19.58 -19.92
CA PHE A 89 -2.07 18.19 -19.81
C PHE A 89 -1.49 17.87 -18.44
N ARG A 90 -0.63 18.74 -17.89
CA ARG A 90 -0.05 18.59 -16.55
C ARG A 90 -1.14 18.59 -15.47
N TRP A 91 -2.09 19.52 -15.51
CA TRP A 91 -3.21 19.58 -14.56
C TRP A 91 -4.15 18.37 -14.65
N ARG A 92 -4.49 17.95 -15.87
CA ARG A 92 -5.31 16.74 -16.10
C ARG A 92 -4.62 15.50 -15.56
N TYR A 93 -3.32 15.37 -15.79
CA TYR A 93 -2.51 14.27 -15.31
C TYR A 93 -2.44 14.25 -13.78
N PHE A 94 -2.06 15.36 -13.15
CA PHE A 94 -2.03 15.52 -11.70
C PHE A 94 -3.37 15.12 -11.07
N THR A 95 -4.47 15.66 -11.60
CA THR A 95 -5.83 15.38 -11.13
C THR A 95 -6.17 13.89 -11.21
N ARG A 96 -5.80 13.25 -12.32
CA ARG A 96 -6.01 11.82 -12.54
C ARG A 96 -5.18 10.97 -11.57
N VAL A 97 -3.95 11.39 -11.29
CA VAL A 97 -3.01 10.67 -10.42
C VAL A 97 -3.46 10.74 -8.97
N TRP A 98 -3.70 11.94 -8.41
CA TRP A 98 -4.04 12.05 -6.99
C TRP A 98 -5.42 11.44 -6.68
N LYS A 99 -6.37 11.47 -7.62
CA LYS A 99 -7.67 10.78 -7.47
C LYS A 99 -7.53 9.27 -7.27
N LYS A 100 -6.41 8.66 -7.69
CA LYS A 100 -6.11 7.23 -7.51
C LYS A 100 -5.39 6.91 -6.20
N VAL A 101 -5.11 7.89 -5.35
CA VAL A 101 -4.43 7.69 -4.06
C VAL A 101 -5.45 7.57 -2.93
N TYR A 102 -5.26 6.63 -2.01
CA TYR A 102 -6.01 6.56 -0.76
C TYR A 102 -5.54 7.66 0.21
N PRO A 103 -6.45 8.36 0.88
CA PRO A 103 -6.05 9.39 1.84
C PRO A 103 -5.35 8.75 3.05
N PRO A 104 -4.15 9.23 3.43
CA PRO A 104 -3.55 8.85 4.69
C PRO A 104 -4.35 9.46 5.85
N LEU A 105 -4.42 8.75 6.97
CA LEU A 105 -5.07 9.27 8.18
C LEU A 105 -4.06 9.94 9.11
N ASN A 106 -2.90 9.32 9.27
CA ASN A 106 -1.87 9.69 10.23
C ASN A 106 -0.50 9.72 9.56
N VAL A 107 0.38 10.53 10.13
CA VAL A 107 1.83 10.55 9.88
C VAL A 107 2.52 10.07 11.14
N PHE A 108 3.25 8.98 11.04
CA PHE A 108 4.10 8.46 12.11
C PHE A 108 5.49 9.05 11.96
N ILE A 109 6.02 9.61 13.02
CA ILE A 109 7.42 10.05 13.06
C ILE A 109 8.22 8.94 13.67
N ARG A 110 9.24 8.50 12.93
CA ARG A 110 10.16 7.48 13.39
C ARG A 110 11.49 8.11 13.72
N ASP A 111 11.82 8.11 15.00
CA ASP A 111 13.11 8.58 15.47
C ASP A 111 14.16 7.50 15.22
N PRO A 112 15.31 7.85 14.64
CA PRO A 112 16.37 6.88 14.36
C PRO A 112 17.01 6.32 15.65
N SER A 113 16.91 7.04 16.77
CA SER A 113 17.54 6.68 18.05
C SER A 113 16.73 5.70 18.89
N THR A 114 15.41 5.87 18.96
CA THR A 114 14.54 5.10 19.88
C THR A 114 13.79 3.97 19.20
N ALA A 115 13.78 3.91 17.86
CA ALA A 115 12.95 3.02 17.06
C ALA A 115 11.44 3.11 17.38
N THR A 116 11.03 4.08 18.19
CA THR A 116 9.65 4.33 18.59
C THR A 116 8.99 5.20 17.52
N GLU A 117 7.74 4.86 17.20
CA GLU A 117 6.93 5.63 16.26
C GLU A 117 5.91 6.45 17.05
N SER A 118 5.91 7.77 16.83
CA SER A 118 4.98 8.70 17.48
C SER A 118 4.00 9.26 16.46
N SER A 119 2.70 9.20 16.77
CA SER A 119 1.61 9.78 15.94
C SER A 119 1.00 11.05 16.57
N SER A 120 1.63 11.64 17.59
CA SER A 120 1.10 12.85 18.23
C SER A 120 1.21 14.07 17.30
N GLN A 121 0.28 15.02 17.48
CA GLN A 121 0.30 16.28 16.75
C GLN A 121 1.48 17.17 17.16
N GLU A 122 1.93 17.04 18.41
CA GLU A 122 3.09 17.75 18.95
C GLU A 122 4.38 17.30 18.27
N ALA A 123 4.56 15.99 18.07
CA ALA A 123 5.70 15.45 17.34
C ALA A 123 5.69 15.93 15.87
N ALA A 124 4.52 15.96 15.21
CA ALA A 124 4.39 16.51 13.86
C ALA A 124 4.83 17.98 13.80
N SER A 125 4.39 18.77 14.77
CA SER A 125 4.76 20.19 14.86
C SER A 125 6.25 20.39 15.13
N SER A 126 6.86 19.59 16.02
CA SER A 126 8.30 19.70 16.34
C SER A 126 9.20 19.32 15.17
N ALA A 127 8.77 18.36 14.34
CA ALA A 127 9.46 17.98 13.12
C ALA A 127 9.19 18.93 11.93
N ASN A 128 8.44 20.02 12.12
CA ASN A 128 7.96 20.92 11.07
C ASN A 128 7.23 20.18 9.94
N ILE A 129 6.49 19.13 10.31
CA ILE A 129 5.67 18.34 9.41
C ILE A 129 4.25 18.87 9.45
N ARG A 130 3.65 18.97 8.27
CA ARG A 130 2.24 19.29 8.18
C ARG A 130 1.40 18.14 8.74
N GLY A 131 0.61 18.44 9.79
CA GLY A 131 -0.40 17.51 10.29
C GLY A 131 -1.37 17.07 9.19
N VAL A 132 -1.68 15.77 9.17
CA VAL A 132 -2.67 15.17 8.26
C VAL A 132 -4.01 15.04 8.97
N CYS A 133 -5.09 15.09 8.20
CA CYS A 133 -6.47 15.30 8.63
C CYS A 133 -6.91 14.81 10.02
N LEU A 134 -6.55 13.58 10.43
CA LEU A 134 -7.00 12.96 11.69
C LEU A 134 -5.82 12.67 12.64
N GLN A 135 -4.70 13.37 12.47
CA GLN A 135 -3.54 13.30 13.35
C GLN A 135 -3.96 13.61 14.80
N GLY A 136 -3.51 12.79 15.75
CA GLY A 136 -3.83 12.93 17.18
C GLY A 136 -5.19 12.35 17.60
N SER A 137 -6.03 11.87 16.68
CA SER A 137 -7.34 11.25 17.03
C SER A 137 -7.24 9.79 17.48
N ASN A 138 -6.06 9.17 17.35
CA ASN A 138 -5.80 7.75 17.61
C ASN A 138 -6.79 6.78 16.93
N ILE A 139 -7.49 7.22 15.86
CA ILE A 139 -8.45 6.39 15.12
C ILE A 139 -7.76 5.17 14.50
N PHE A 140 -6.51 5.33 14.05
CA PHE A 140 -5.74 4.23 13.47
C PHE A 140 -5.51 3.11 14.51
N GLU A 141 -5.02 3.46 15.70
CA GLU A 141 -4.81 2.55 16.82
C GLU A 141 -6.14 1.92 17.29
N ALA A 142 -7.22 2.69 17.34
CA ALA A 142 -8.54 2.17 17.67
C ALA A 142 -9.01 1.09 16.68
N ILE A 143 -8.75 1.27 15.38
CA ILE A 143 -9.04 0.25 14.36
C ILE A 143 -8.17 -0.99 14.56
N GLU A 144 -6.88 -0.82 14.85
CA GLU A 144 -5.98 -1.93 15.14
C GLU A 144 -6.41 -2.73 16.38
N ASN A 145 -6.88 -2.04 17.42
CA ASN A 145 -7.41 -2.66 18.64
C ASN A 145 -8.68 -3.48 18.36
N VAL A 146 -9.59 -2.97 17.53
CA VAL A 146 -10.80 -3.71 17.11
C VAL A 146 -10.43 -5.00 16.38
N VAL A 147 -9.42 -4.95 15.50
CA VAL A 147 -8.93 -6.10 14.74
C VAL A 147 -8.20 -7.12 15.64
N GLY A 148 -7.31 -6.62 16.50
CA GLY A 148 -6.38 -7.39 17.32
C GLY A 148 -5.29 -8.11 16.52
N LYS A 149 -4.30 -8.69 17.20
CA LYS A 149 -3.13 -9.32 16.54
C LYS A 149 -3.55 -10.36 15.48
N PRO A 150 -3.03 -10.35 14.25
CA PRO A 150 -3.51 -11.15 13.12
C PRO A 150 -3.34 -12.65 13.35
N TYR A 151 -2.34 -13.03 14.15
CA TYR A 151 -2.07 -14.40 14.52
C TYR A 151 -2.58 -14.64 15.94
N PRO A 152 -3.72 -15.35 16.14
CA PRO A 152 -3.80 -16.12 17.37
C PRO A 152 -2.57 -17.03 17.38
N LYS A 153 -1.88 -17.13 18.54
CA LYS A 153 -0.87 -18.19 18.73
C LYS A 153 -1.47 -19.49 18.18
N ARG A 154 -0.70 -20.22 17.35
CA ARG A 154 -1.12 -21.51 16.79
C ARG A 154 -1.85 -22.26 17.90
N GLN A 155 -3.09 -22.68 17.64
CA GLN A 155 -3.85 -23.40 18.66
C GLN A 155 -2.99 -24.57 19.09
N THR A 156 -2.68 -24.63 20.39
CA THR A 156 -1.80 -25.67 20.93
C THR A 156 -2.37 -27.02 20.54
N THR A 157 -1.51 -27.86 19.99
CA THR A 157 -1.92 -29.21 19.56
C THR A 157 -2.39 -30.01 20.78
N CYS A 158 -3.20 -31.04 20.57
CA CYS A 158 -3.70 -31.86 21.68
C CYS A 158 -2.55 -32.45 22.53
N ARG A 159 -1.39 -32.72 21.92
CA ARG A 159 -0.15 -33.16 22.56
C ARG A 159 0.45 -32.07 23.46
N GLU A 160 0.59 -30.86 22.94
CA GLU A 160 1.08 -29.70 23.71
C GLU A 160 0.15 -29.38 24.89
N ARG A 161 -1.17 -29.44 24.71
CA ARG A 161 -2.12 -29.20 25.81
C ARG A 161 -1.96 -30.17 26.97
N LYS A 162 -1.54 -31.41 26.70
CA LYS A 162 -1.28 -32.41 27.74
C LYS A 162 0.03 -32.13 28.48
N SER A 163 1.07 -31.63 27.80
CA SER A 163 2.35 -31.28 28.44
C SER A 163 2.29 -29.97 29.22
N THR A 164 1.53 -28.97 28.78
CA THR A 164 1.54 -27.61 29.36
C THR A 164 0.46 -27.42 30.46
N ARG A 165 0.02 -28.50 31.11
CA ARG A 165 -1.17 -28.49 31.99
C ARG A 165 -1.02 -27.71 33.31
N ARG A 166 0.14 -27.08 33.60
CA ARG A 166 0.43 -26.52 34.93
C ARG A 166 0.31 -25.01 35.10
N ASP A 167 0.46 -24.18 34.07
CA ASP A 167 0.41 -22.72 34.27
C ASP A 167 -0.59 -22.04 33.32
N LYS A 168 -1.87 -22.03 33.72
CA LYS A 168 -2.86 -21.12 33.12
C LYS A 168 -2.65 -19.71 33.67
N VAL A 169 -1.67 -18.99 33.13
CA VAL A 169 -1.66 -17.53 33.25
C VAL A 169 -2.83 -17.04 32.40
N TYR A 170 -3.87 -16.53 33.05
CA TYR A 170 -4.95 -15.79 32.40
C TYR A 170 -4.35 -14.51 31.83
N SER A 171 -3.76 -14.62 30.64
CA SER A 171 -3.34 -13.45 29.88
C SER A 171 -4.63 -12.71 29.51
N MET A 172 -4.84 -11.55 30.14
CA MET A 172 -5.78 -10.54 29.69
C MET A 172 -5.29 -10.02 28.34
N GLU A 173 -5.31 -10.85 27.29
CA GLU A 173 -5.04 -10.41 25.93
C GLU A 173 -6.08 -9.34 25.58
N PRO A 174 -5.67 -8.26 24.90
CA PRO A 174 -6.56 -7.16 24.57
C PRO A 174 -7.80 -7.67 23.86
N VAL A 175 -8.96 -7.18 24.31
CA VAL A 175 -10.30 -7.61 23.90
C VAL A 175 -10.48 -7.27 22.42
N ARG A 176 -10.11 -8.21 21.56
CA ARG A 176 -10.40 -8.14 20.12
C ARG A 176 -11.91 -8.14 19.96
N HIS A 177 -12.39 -7.52 18.89
CA HIS A 177 -13.83 -7.51 18.64
C HIS A 177 -14.35 -8.95 18.43
N PRO A 178 -15.42 -9.38 19.13
CA PRO A 178 -15.87 -10.78 19.11
C PRO A 178 -16.33 -11.21 17.72
N SER A 179 -17.01 -10.31 16.99
CA SER A 179 -17.45 -10.60 15.61
C SER A 179 -16.28 -10.69 14.63
N ARG A 180 -16.07 -11.88 14.05
CA ARG A 180 -15.10 -12.14 12.97
C ARG A 180 -15.36 -11.27 11.74
N TRP A 181 -16.62 -11.03 11.40
CA TRP A 181 -16.99 -10.22 10.24
C TRP A 181 -16.51 -8.77 10.37
N VAL A 182 -16.73 -8.18 11.56
CA VAL A 182 -16.26 -6.83 11.89
C VAL A 182 -14.74 -6.75 11.75
N ARG A 183 -14.01 -7.68 12.38
CA ARG A 183 -12.54 -7.74 12.28
C ARG A 183 -12.08 -7.83 10.83
N ARG A 184 -12.64 -8.74 10.04
CA ARG A 184 -12.26 -8.90 8.62
C ARG A 184 -12.53 -7.64 7.80
N ARG A 185 -13.62 -6.91 8.09
CA ARG A 185 -13.95 -5.65 7.42
C ARG A 185 -12.93 -4.56 7.78
N TYR A 186 -12.56 -4.43 9.05
CA TYR A 186 -11.53 -3.48 9.49
C TYR A 186 -10.12 -3.86 9.00
N GLN A 187 -9.77 -5.14 8.92
CA GLN A 187 -8.51 -5.58 8.30
C GLN A 187 -8.43 -5.21 6.81
N ARG A 188 -9.55 -5.29 6.08
CA ARG A 188 -9.63 -4.79 4.68
C ARG A 188 -9.52 -3.27 4.62
N LEU A 189 -10.09 -2.58 5.60
CA LEU A 189 -9.97 -1.12 5.71
C LEU A 189 -8.52 -0.71 5.94
N LEU A 190 -7.80 -1.34 6.88
CA LEU A 190 -6.37 -1.11 7.12
C LEU A 190 -5.51 -1.35 5.87
N GLY A 191 -5.89 -2.30 5.00
CA GLY A 191 -5.23 -2.49 3.71
C GLY A 191 -5.47 -1.37 2.67
N ARG A 192 -6.37 -0.43 2.96
CA ARG A 192 -6.67 0.74 2.12
C ARG A 192 -6.29 2.07 2.80
N LEU A 193 -5.77 2.02 4.03
CA LEU A 193 -5.38 3.18 4.80
C LEU A 193 -3.85 3.22 4.84
N PRO A 194 -3.20 3.95 3.92
CA PRO A 194 -1.75 4.08 3.95
C PRO A 194 -1.32 4.86 5.19
N ALA A 195 -0.33 4.34 5.90
CA ALA A 195 0.37 5.04 6.96
C ALA A 195 1.58 5.76 6.34
N LEU A 196 1.65 7.08 6.51
CA LEU A 196 2.84 7.84 6.16
C LEU A 196 3.82 7.75 7.32
N ILE A 197 5.06 7.36 7.05
CA ILE A 197 6.14 7.32 8.03
C ILE A 197 7.17 8.37 7.61
N TYR A 198 7.40 9.35 8.45
CA TYR A 198 8.46 10.32 8.30
C TYR A 198 9.71 9.83 9.03
N ARG A 199 10.83 9.79 8.31
CA ARG A 199 12.15 9.49 8.85
C ARG A 199 12.95 10.77 8.88
N GLN A 200 13.32 11.19 10.08
CA GLN A 200 14.21 12.31 10.26
C GLN A 200 15.65 11.83 10.14
N ASP A 201 16.34 12.29 9.10
CA ASP A 201 17.76 12.00 8.93
C ASP A 201 18.56 13.04 9.71
N ALA A 202 19.43 12.62 10.63
CA ALA A 202 20.20 13.53 11.49
C ALA A 202 21.08 14.51 10.70
N ASN A 203 21.51 14.10 9.50
CA ASN A 203 22.44 14.86 8.66
C ASN A 203 21.73 15.68 7.57
N ALA A 204 20.44 15.45 7.33
CA ALA A 204 19.71 16.14 6.26
C ALA A 204 18.79 17.22 6.85
N ALA A 205 18.80 18.41 6.24
CA ALA A 205 17.87 19.47 6.59
C ALA A 205 16.40 19.11 6.32
N THR A 206 16.15 18.02 5.58
CA THR A 206 14.80 17.49 5.34
C THR A 206 14.82 15.98 5.52
N GLY A 207 13.86 15.46 6.28
CA GLY A 207 13.59 14.03 6.33
C GLY A 207 12.91 13.49 5.07
N SER A 208 12.75 12.17 5.04
CA SER A 208 12.13 11.44 3.94
C SER A 208 10.83 10.77 4.36
N TYR A 209 9.86 10.71 3.45
CA TYR A 209 8.59 10.02 3.68
C TYR A 209 8.62 8.63 3.05
N ARG A 210 8.14 7.65 3.81
CA ARG A 210 7.87 6.29 3.36
C ARG A 210 6.40 5.98 3.61
N VAL A 211 5.83 5.07 2.81
CA VAL A 211 4.45 4.60 2.99
C VAL A 211 4.50 3.15 3.42
N GLU A 212 3.80 2.83 4.49
CA GLU A 212 3.63 1.47 4.98
C GLU A 212 2.15 1.17 5.21
N LEU A 213 1.82 -0.12 5.33
CA LEU A 213 0.50 -0.59 5.73
C LEU A 213 0.60 -1.22 7.11
N SER A 214 -0.47 -1.13 7.89
CA SER A 214 -0.58 -1.86 9.15
C SER A 214 -0.26 -3.34 8.97
N ALA A 215 0.50 -3.90 9.90
CA ALA A 215 0.74 -5.34 10.00
C ALA A 215 -0.56 -6.14 10.18
N MET A 216 -1.64 -5.50 10.66
CA MET A 216 -2.96 -6.11 10.84
C MET A 216 -3.78 -6.15 9.53
N SER A 217 -3.30 -5.53 8.45
CA SER A 217 -4.03 -5.50 7.17
C SER A 217 -4.07 -6.87 6.49
N LEU A 218 -5.19 -7.19 5.81
CA LEU A 218 -5.27 -8.47 5.06
C LEU A 218 -4.24 -8.58 3.94
N LEU A 219 -3.80 -7.46 3.38
CA LEU A 219 -2.83 -7.45 2.27
C LEU A 219 -1.43 -7.83 2.74
N ASN A 220 -1.06 -7.46 3.97
CA ASN A 220 0.19 -7.90 4.59
C ASN A 220 0.06 -9.26 5.29
N ALA A 221 -1.15 -9.62 5.72
CA ALA A 221 -1.42 -10.87 6.45
C ALA A 221 -1.59 -12.09 5.54
N LEU A 222 -1.74 -11.91 4.22
CA LEU A 222 -1.47 -13.02 3.32
C LEU A 222 0.02 -13.34 3.49
N PRO A 223 0.40 -14.57 3.84
CA PRO A 223 1.78 -14.95 3.77
C PRO A 223 2.20 -14.65 2.33
N ARG A 224 3.02 -13.61 2.11
CA ARG A 224 4.02 -13.65 1.04
C ARG A 224 4.54 -15.07 1.12
N PRO A 225 4.50 -15.88 0.06
CA PRO A 225 4.84 -17.29 0.13
C PRO A 225 6.05 -17.36 1.02
N LEU A 226 5.82 -17.81 2.27
CA LEU A 226 6.85 -17.80 3.29
C LEU A 226 7.98 -18.51 2.58
N ARG A 227 9.21 -17.98 2.66
CA ARG A 227 10.42 -18.73 2.28
C ARG A 227 10.07 -20.18 2.52
N GLN A 228 9.94 -20.94 1.43
CA GLN A 228 9.48 -22.33 1.54
C GLN A 228 10.31 -22.91 2.68
N PRO A 229 9.67 -23.53 3.68
CA PRO A 229 10.40 -24.02 4.84
C PRO A 229 11.65 -24.72 4.32
N GLU A 230 12.80 -24.36 4.90
CA GLU A 230 14.09 -24.93 4.48
C GLU A 230 13.90 -26.44 4.39
N VAL A 231 14.21 -27.00 3.22
CA VAL A 231 13.74 -28.35 2.89
C VAL A 231 14.46 -29.33 3.81
N ASP A 232 13.75 -29.83 4.81
CA ASP A 232 14.28 -30.84 5.73
C ASP A 232 14.72 -32.09 4.93
N PRO A 233 15.77 -32.81 5.38
CA PRO A 233 16.26 -34.01 4.69
C PRO A 233 15.15 -35.06 4.48
N ASP A 234 14.20 -35.17 5.42
CA ASP A 234 13.03 -36.04 5.29
C ASP A 234 12.13 -35.62 4.11
N THR A 235 11.97 -34.31 3.90
CA THR A 235 11.18 -33.76 2.80
C THR A 235 11.87 -33.99 1.46
N LEU A 236 13.22 -33.88 1.42
CA LEU A 236 14.02 -34.27 0.25
C LEU A 236 13.87 -35.77 -0.06
N ALA A 237 13.94 -36.62 0.95
CA ALA A 237 13.78 -38.07 0.78
C ALA A 237 12.41 -38.44 0.21
N TRP A 238 11.33 -37.82 0.70
CA TRP A 238 9.98 -38.01 0.14
C TRP A 238 9.88 -37.54 -1.31
N TYR A 239 10.50 -36.40 -1.64
CA TYR A 239 10.52 -35.88 -3.00
C TYR A 239 11.28 -36.82 -3.96
N GLU A 240 12.43 -37.35 -3.54
CA GLU A 240 13.20 -38.34 -4.30
C GLU A 240 12.43 -39.65 -4.47
N LEU A 241 11.77 -40.12 -3.42
CA LEU A 241 10.93 -41.31 -3.46
C LEU A 241 9.82 -41.16 -4.51
N SER A 242 9.12 -40.02 -4.52
CA SER A 242 8.05 -39.73 -5.50
C SER A 242 8.54 -39.60 -6.95
N LYS A 243 9.82 -39.25 -7.18
CA LYS A 243 10.43 -39.29 -8.52
C LYS A 243 10.77 -40.69 -8.98
N SER A 244 11.08 -41.57 -8.03
CA SER A 244 11.47 -42.95 -8.31
C SER A 244 10.28 -43.86 -8.63
N GLU A 245 9.05 -43.44 -8.31
CA GLU A 245 7.85 -44.17 -8.71
C GLU A 245 7.65 -44.04 -10.23
N PRO A 246 7.81 -45.12 -11.01
CA PRO A 246 7.57 -45.06 -12.44
C PRO A 246 6.10 -44.72 -12.67
N SER A 247 5.82 -43.66 -13.44
CA SER A 247 4.47 -43.22 -13.81
C SER A 247 3.71 -44.21 -14.69
N SER A 248 4.12 -45.48 -14.72
CA SER A 248 3.74 -46.46 -15.73
C SER A 248 2.44 -47.20 -15.43
N LYS A 249 1.67 -46.87 -14.37
CA LYS A 249 0.41 -47.58 -14.05
C LYS A 249 -0.72 -46.71 -13.48
N LEU A 250 -1.00 -45.56 -14.07
CA LEU A 250 -2.33 -44.94 -13.98
C LEU A 250 -2.95 -44.78 -15.37
N GLY A 251 -3.04 -45.91 -16.08
CA GLY A 251 -4.08 -46.12 -17.08
C GLY A 251 -5.44 -46.33 -16.40
N VAL A 252 -5.89 -45.37 -15.60
CA VAL A 252 -7.30 -45.32 -15.17
C VAL A 252 -8.04 -44.60 -16.27
N ARG A 253 -8.61 -45.38 -17.20
CA ARG A 253 -9.63 -44.91 -18.12
C ARG A 253 -10.83 -44.44 -17.30
N ASN A 254 -10.89 -43.15 -16.99
CA ASN A 254 -12.14 -42.52 -16.59
C ASN A 254 -13.02 -42.40 -17.84
N THR A 255 -13.65 -43.49 -18.25
CA THR A 255 -14.83 -43.40 -19.10
C THR A 255 -15.96 -42.87 -18.24
N CYS A 256 -16.12 -41.55 -18.22
CA CYS A 256 -17.32 -40.90 -17.72
C CYS A 256 -18.46 -41.23 -18.68
N THR A 257 -19.11 -42.38 -18.47
CA THR A 257 -20.35 -42.73 -19.13
C THR A 257 -21.45 -41.83 -18.55
N THR A 258 -21.79 -40.76 -19.24
CA THR A 258 -22.92 -39.89 -18.91
C THR A 258 -24.23 -40.65 -19.13
N PRO A 259 -25.12 -40.76 -18.13
CA PRO A 259 -26.45 -41.31 -18.36
C PRO A 259 -27.28 -40.31 -19.17
N SER A 260 -27.61 -40.70 -20.40
CA SER A 260 -28.63 -40.09 -21.24
C SER A 260 -29.99 -40.17 -20.52
N HIS A 261 -30.50 -39.04 -20.06
CA HIS A 261 -31.88 -38.93 -19.58
C HIS A 261 -32.80 -38.58 -20.77
N ASN A 262 -33.46 -39.61 -21.29
CA ASN A 262 -34.63 -39.47 -22.15
C ASN A 262 -35.75 -38.77 -21.37
N ARG A 263 -36.09 -37.54 -21.78
CA ARG A 263 -37.36 -36.91 -21.38
C ARG A 263 -38.43 -37.33 -22.38
N GLY A 264 -39.31 -38.23 -21.95
CA GLY A 264 -40.55 -38.52 -22.62
C GLY A 264 -41.48 -37.29 -22.57
N THR A 265 -42.04 -36.97 -23.71
CA THR A 265 -43.16 -36.06 -23.94
C THR A 265 -44.46 -36.69 -23.45
N ALA A 266 -45.29 -35.90 -22.76
CA ALA A 266 -46.73 -36.03 -22.69
C ALA A 266 -47.32 -34.61 -22.68
#